data_AF-A0A2K8U4F2-F1
#
_entry.id   AF-A0A2K8U4F2-F1
#
_cell.length_a   1.000
_cell.length_b   1.000
_cell.length_c   1.000
_cell.angle_alpha   90.00
_cell.angle_beta   90.00
_cell.angle_gamma   90.00
#
_symmetry.space_group_name_H-M   'P 1'
#
loop_
_entity.id
_entity.type
_entity.pdbx_description
1 polymer ?
#
loop_
_entity_poly.entity_id
_entity_poly.type
_entity_poly.pdbx_seq_one_letter_code
_entity_poly.pdbx_strand_id
1 'polypeptide(L)'
;MTDSRIAIVDRIYDSDRSEEPFGKRWRDECVTLDAATLAALQQGKILALDVQGEYVIYVRAGEIAGPAGGNQPADSDDAQATGRGSD
;
A
#
# COMPACT_ATOMS: atom_id res chain seq x y z
N MET A 1 -6.68 9.51 1.01
CA MET A 1 -7.29 9.97 -0.26
C MET A 1 -7.70 8.73 -1.04
N THR A 2 -8.94 8.65 -1.50
CA THR A 2 -9.42 7.56 -2.36
C THR A 2 -9.25 8.00 -3.81
N ASP A 3 -8.36 7.35 -4.57
CA ASP A 3 -8.21 7.61 -6.01
C ASP A 3 -9.45 7.04 -6.73
N SER A 4 -10.16 7.87 -7.51
CA SER A 4 -11.40 7.47 -8.20
C SER A 4 -11.19 6.37 -9.25
N ARG A 5 -9.95 6.04 -9.58
CA ARG A 5 -9.57 4.95 -10.48
C ARG A 5 -9.35 3.61 -9.76
N ILE A 6 -9.50 3.56 -8.43
CA ILE A 6 -9.26 2.37 -7.62
C ILE A 6 -10.54 1.96 -6.90
N ALA A 7 -10.94 0.70 -7.08
CA ALA A 7 -12.03 0.05 -6.37
C ALA A 7 -11.56 -1.32 -5.88
N ILE A 8 -11.89 -1.66 -4.63
CA ILE A 8 -11.68 -3.01 -4.09
C ILE A 8 -12.94 -3.82 -4.42
N VAL A 9 -12.77 -4.96 -5.08
CA VAL A 9 -13.87 -5.81 -5.56
C VAL A 9 -13.64 -7.26 -5.16
N ASP A 10 -14.71 -8.02 -4.94
CA ASP A 10 -14.62 -9.43 -4.54
C ASP A 10 -14.51 -10.40 -5.74
N ARG A 11 -14.71 -9.90 -6.96
CA ARG A 11 -14.67 -10.68 -8.22
C ARG A 11 -14.22 -9.83 -9.41
N ILE A 12 -13.79 -10.51 -10.47
CA ILE A 12 -13.53 -9.89 -11.78
C ILE A 12 -14.89 -9.67 -12.48
N TYR A 13 -15.09 -8.49 -13.06
CA TYR A 13 -16.27 -8.17 -13.86
C TYR A 13 -15.94 -8.29 -15.36
N ASP A 14 -16.79 -8.99 -16.09
CA ASP A 14 -16.74 -9.09 -17.55
C ASP A 14 -17.29 -7.78 -18.15
N SER A 15 -16.43 -7.03 -18.86
CA SER A 15 -16.79 -5.73 -19.41
C SER A 15 -17.83 -5.77 -20.54
N ASP A 16 -18.04 -6.93 -21.18
CA ASP A 16 -19.11 -7.12 -22.17
C ASP A 16 -20.48 -7.31 -21.50
N ARG A 17 -20.51 -7.68 -20.21
CA ARG A 17 -21.72 -8.04 -19.48
C ARG A 17 -22.06 -7.10 -18.33
N SER A 18 -21.12 -6.29 -17.89
CA SER A 18 -21.25 -5.44 -16.72
C SER A 18 -20.66 -4.04 -16.95
N GLU A 19 -21.28 -3.05 -16.32
CA GLU A 19 -20.73 -1.70 -16.19
C GLU A 19 -20.02 -1.47 -14.85
N GLU A 20 -19.98 -2.47 -13.97
CA GLU A 20 -19.26 -2.37 -12.70
C GLU A 20 -17.74 -2.58 -12.89
N PRO A 21 -16.88 -1.93 -12.09
CA PRO A 21 -17.20 -0.91 -11.07
C PRO A 21 -17.13 0.54 -11.59
N PHE A 22 -16.78 0.76 -12.87
CA PHE A 22 -16.39 2.08 -13.39
C PHE A 22 -17.20 2.56 -14.61
N GLY A 23 -18.44 2.10 -14.76
CA GLY A 23 -19.28 2.31 -15.94
C GLY A 23 -18.89 1.40 -17.11
N LYS A 24 -19.59 1.56 -18.24
CA LYS A 24 -19.32 0.79 -19.47
C LYS A 24 -17.84 0.83 -19.89
N ARG A 25 -17.28 -0.35 -20.15
CA ARG A 25 -15.94 -0.56 -20.71
C ARG A 25 -16.01 -1.42 -21.95
N TRP A 26 -14.92 -1.40 -22.73
CA TRP A 26 -14.80 -2.14 -23.98
C TRP A 26 -13.76 -3.26 -23.91
N ARG A 27 -13.07 -3.37 -22.76
CA ARG A 27 -12.02 -4.33 -22.49
C ARG A 27 -11.76 -4.38 -20.99
N ASP A 28 -11.38 -5.56 -20.51
CA ASP A 28 -10.83 -5.80 -19.18
C ASP A 28 -9.62 -6.74 -19.28
N GLU A 29 -8.75 -6.66 -18.28
CA GLU A 29 -7.59 -7.54 -18.15
C GLU A 29 -7.29 -7.78 -16.67
N CYS A 30 -7.01 -9.04 -16.33
CA CYS A 30 -6.64 -9.43 -14.97
C CYS A 30 -5.17 -9.85 -14.94
N VAL A 31 -4.36 -9.12 -14.16
CA VAL A 31 -2.98 -9.50 -13.87
C VAL A 31 -2.93 -10.13 -12.48
N THR A 32 -2.36 -11.33 -12.38
CA THR A 32 -2.16 -12.02 -11.09
C THR A 32 -0.78 -11.68 -10.54
N LEU A 33 -0.72 -11.22 -9.30
CA LEU A 33 0.53 -10.99 -8.60
C LEU A 33 0.85 -12.17 -7.69
N ASP A 34 2.09 -12.66 -7.73
CA ASP A 34 2.58 -13.64 -6.76
C ASP A 34 3.02 -12.96 -5.45
N ALA A 35 3.33 -13.78 -4.44
CA ALA A 35 3.75 -13.30 -3.13
C ALA A 35 5.04 -12.46 -3.19
N ALA A 36 5.99 -12.82 -4.06
CA ALA A 36 7.26 -12.10 -4.19
C ALA A 36 7.05 -10.70 -4.78
N THR A 37 6.20 -10.59 -5.79
CA THR A 37 5.82 -9.35 -6.47
C THR A 37 5.02 -8.44 -5.53
N LEU A 38 4.13 -9.01 -4.72
CA LEU A 38 3.41 -8.27 -3.68
C LEU A 38 4.36 -7.74 -2.60
N ALA A 39 5.31 -8.55 -2.13
CA ALA A 39 6.31 -8.13 -1.15
C ALA A 39 7.22 -7.01 -1.71
N ALA A 40 7.59 -7.08 -2.98
CA ALA A 40 8.34 -6.03 -3.67
C ALA A 40 7.59 -4.69 -3.64
N LEU A 41 6.29 -4.68 -3.95
CA LEU A 41 5.43 -3.48 -3.85
C LEU A 41 5.43 -2.91 -2.43
N GLN A 42 5.26 -3.76 -1.41
CA GLN A 42 5.23 -3.35 0.00
C GLN A 42 6.57 -2.76 0.47
N GLN A 43 7.69 -3.17 -0.13
CA GLN A 43 9.02 -2.62 0.12
C GLN A 43 9.31 -1.32 -0.64
N GLY A 44 8.31 -0.75 -1.32
CA GLY A 44 8.45 0.51 -2.05
C GLY A 44 8.99 0.38 -3.47
N LYS A 45 9.09 -0.84 -4.01
CA LYS A 45 9.36 -1.02 -5.44
C LYS A 45 8.13 -0.67 -6.27
N ILE A 46 8.33 -0.46 -7.57
CA ILE A 46 7.29 -0.10 -8.53
C ILE A 46 7.11 -1.28 -9.49
N LEU A 47 5.87 -1.68 -9.75
CA LEU A 47 5.56 -2.63 -10.82
C LEU A 47 5.27 -1.89 -12.11
N ALA A 48 5.79 -2.41 -13.22
CA ALA A 48 5.41 -2.02 -14.57
C ALA A 48 4.56 -3.14 -15.16
N LEU A 49 3.34 -2.83 -15.56
CA LEU A 49 2.42 -3.75 -16.21
C LEU A 49 2.31 -3.36 -17.69
N ASP A 50 2.72 -4.24 -18.58
CA ASP A 50 2.49 -4.08 -20.01
C ASP A 50 1.04 -4.43 -20.33
N VAL A 51 0.29 -3.50 -20.92
CA VAL A 51 -1.09 -3.72 -21.34
C VAL A 51 -1.06 -4.00 -22.83
N GLN A 52 -0.84 -5.28 -23.15
CA GLN A 52 -0.91 -5.84 -24.50
C GLN A 52 -0.03 -5.09 -25.53
N GLY A 53 1.12 -4.57 -25.10
CA GLY A 53 2.03 -3.78 -25.92
C GLY A 53 1.54 -2.38 -26.32
N GLU A 54 0.37 -1.93 -25.83
CA GLU A 54 -0.19 -0.62 -26.19
C GLU A 54 0.30 0.48 -25.23
N TYR A 55 0.32 0.21 -23.93
CA TYR A 55 0.78 1.14 -22.91
C TYR A 55 1.21 0.43 -21.63
N VAL A 56 1.94 1.14 -20.77
CA VAL A 56 2.44 0.62 -19.49
C VAL A 56 1.72 1.28 -18.32
N ILE A 57 1.19 0.48 -17.39
CA ILE A 57 0.68 0.95 -16.10
C ILE A 57 1.76 0.77 -15.04
N TYR A 58 2.07 1.83 -14.30
CA TYR A 58 2.94 1.76 -13.14
C TYR A 58 2.13 1.71 -11.84
N VAL A 59 2.36 0.67 -11.03
CA VAL A 59 1.70 0.47 -9.74
C VAL A 59 2.71 0.66 -8.62
N ARG A 60 2.35 1.44 -7.62
CA ARG A 60 3.09 1.64 -6.37
C ARG A 60 2.15 1.41 -5.19
N ALA A 61 2.68 0.89 -4.09
CA ALA A 61 1.96 0.95 -2.83
C ALA A 61 1.75 2.43 -2.45
N GLY A 62 0.51 2.81 -2.14
CA GLY A 62 0.24 4.08 -1.47
C GLY A 62 0.79 4.05 -0.03
N GLU A 63 0.84 5.20 0.64
CA GLU A 63 1.13 5.22 2.08
C GLU A 63 0.16 4.27 2.80
N ILE A 64 0.69 3.17 3.30
CA ILE A 64 0.01 2.37 4.30
C ILE A 64 -0.01 3.29 5.51
N ALA A 65 -1.19 3.81 5.88
CA ALA A 65 -1.33 4.44 7.18
C ALA A 65 -0.83 3.40 8.19
N GLY A 66 0.37 3.62 8.75
CA GLY A 66 0.84 2.83 9.87
C GLY A 66 -0.22 2.87 10.97
N PRO A 67 -0.25 1.89 11.89
CA PRO A 67 -1.05 2.06 13.10
C PRO A 67 -0.69 3.44 13.69
N ALA A 68 -1.72 4.25 13.93
CA ALA A 68 -1.59 5.62 14.43
C ALA A 68 -0.48 5.72 15.47
N GLY A 69 0.35 6.76 15.35
CA GLY A 69 1.49 6.99 16.21
C GLY A 69 1.21 6.66 17.68
N GLY A 70 1.98 5.70 18.20
CA GLY A 70 2.21 5.60 19.63
C GLY A 70 2.94 6.87 20.06
N ASN A 71 2.17 7.81 20.57
CA ASN A 71 2.61 9.02 21.21
C ASN A 71 3.52 8.65 22.40
N GLN A 72 4.82 8.91 22.30
CA GLN A 72 5.65 9.10 23.49
C GLN A 72 6.70 10.20 23.19
N PRO A 73 6.50 11.43 23.66
CA PRO A 73 7.55 12.43 23.64
C PRO A 73 8.70 12.05 24.58
N ALA A 74 9.88 12.52 24.19
CA ALA A 74 11.19 12.32 24.78
C ALA A 74 11.32 12.82 26.23
N ASP A 75 12.34 12.28 26.90
CA ASP A 75 13.06 12.81 28.06
C ASP A 75 12.24 13.47 29.18
N SER A 76 12.21 12.78 30.31
CA SER A 76 12.32 13.45 31.61
C SER A 76 13.70 13.11 32.15
N ASP A 77 14.63 14.01 31.84
CA ASP A 77 15.87 14.21 32.57
C ASP A 77 15.49 14.52 34.03
N ASP A 78 15.70 13.56 34.94
CA ASP A 78 15.69 13.83 36.38
C ASP A 78 17.00 13.27 36.95
N ALA A 79 17.99 14.16 36.98
CA ALA A 79 19.19 14.01 37.77
C ALA A 79 18.85 13.89 39.28
N GLN A 80 19.82 13.36 40.04
CA GLN A 80 20.00 13.32 41.51
C GLN A 80 19.96 11.86 42.04
N ALA A 81 20.92 11.34 42.81
CA ALA A 81 22.09 11.92 43.44
C ALA A 81 23.13 10.81 43.73
N THR A 82 24.38 11.25 43.83
CA THR A 82 25.57 10.52 44.25
C THR A 82 25.45 9.91 45.65
N GLY A 83 25.97 8.69 45.84
CA GLY A 83 26.19 8.11 47.17
C GLY A 83 27.08 6.87 47.13
N ARG A 84 28.40 7.08 47.17
CA ARG A 84 29.38 6.05 47.54
C ARG A 84 29.22 5.74 49.03
N GLY A 85 29.17 4.47 49.40
CA GLY A 85 29.28 4.01 50.78
C GLY A 85 29.70 2.55 50.80
N SER A 86 30.99 2.33 51.02
CA SER A 86 31.56 1.03 51.37
C SER A 86 31.35 0.79 52.87
N ASP A 87 30.95 -0.41 53.25
CA ASP A 87 31.32 -1.06 54.51
C ASP A 87 31.42 -2.57 54.26
#